data_AF-S4PRX0-F1
#
_entry.id   AF-S4PRX0-F1
#
_cell.length_a   1.000
_cell.length_b   1.000
_cell.length_c   1.000
_cell.angle_alpha   90.00
_cell.angle_beta   90.00
_cell.angle_gamma   90.00
#
_symmetry.space_group_name_H-M   'P 1'
#
loop_
_entity.id
_entity.type
_entity.pdbx_description
1 polymer ?
#
loop_
_entity_poly.entity_id
_entity_poly.type
_entity_poly.pdbx_seq_one_letter_code
_entity_poly.pdbx_strand_id
1 'polypeptide(L)'
;MPRETPDGLLFGEHCSGLVKLLPDLSNLYTSHVTWTSYQSMLRMQKMYVLNYRLSPNNDALIPGRKMSFTSYPGFVQSTDDFYIISTGLVA
;
A
#
# COMPACT_ATOMS: atom_id res chain seq x y z
N MET A 1 -5.92 -5.66 36.34
CA MET A 1 -6.97 -5.74 35.31
C MET A 1 -6.54 -4.85 34.16
N PRO A 2 -6.48 -5.32 32.91
CA PRO A 2 -6.21 -4.45 31.78
C PRO A 2 -7.33 -3.41 31.69
N ARG A 3 -6.98 -2.14 31.48
CA ARG A 3 -7.96 -1.07 31.25
C ARG A 3 -8.78 -1.42 30.02
N GLU A 4 -10.10 -1.38 30.16
CA GLU A 4 -11.04 -1.48 29.04
C GLU A 4 -10.77 -0.34 28.06
N THR A 5 -10.09 -0.66 26.96
CA THR A 5 -10.12 0.16 25.76
C THR A 5 -11.42 -0.16 25.03
N PRO A 6 -12.21 0.85 24.62
CA PRO A 6 -13.48 0.61 23.94
C PRO A 6 -13.27 -0.27 22.71
N ASP A 7 -14.19 -1.22 22.51
CA ASP A 7 -14.20 -2.28 21.51
C ASP A 7 -14.10 -1.78 20.06
N GLY A 8 -12.89 -1.40 19.64
CA GLY A 8 -12.62 -0.98 18.26
C GLY A 8 -11.15 -0.75 17.90
N LEU A 9 -10.23 -0.77 18.88
CA LEU A 9 -8.79 -0.55 18.65
C LEU A 9 -7.97 -1.76 19.11
N LEU A 10 -8.31 -2.96 18.61
CA LEU A 10 -7.62 -4.19 19.02
C LEU A 10 -6.17 -4.29 18.53
N PHE A 11 -5.75 -3.43 17.60
CA PHE A 11 -4.35 -3.26 17.24
C PHE A 11 -4.12 -1.78 16.93
N GLY A 12 -3.29 -1.10 17.73
CA GLY A 12 -2.65 0.13 17.26
C GLY A 12 -1.73 -0.28 16.11
N GLU A 13 -2.22 -0.21 14.87
CA GLU A 13 -1.39 -0.53 13.72
C GLU A 13 -0.34 0.57 13.57
N HIS A 14 0.89 0.23 13.92
CA HIS A 14 2.05 1.10 13.80
C HIS A 14 2.94 0.54 12.72
N CYS A 15 3.01 1.17 11.56
CA CYS A 15 3.97 0.78 10.54
C CYS A 15 5.20 1.69 10.59
N SER A 16 6.33 1.21 10.04
CA SER A 16 7.54 2.01 9.88
C SER A 16 7.79 2.29 8.40
N GLY A 17 8.04 3.55 8.05
CA GLY A 17 8.39 3.96 6.68
C GLY A 17 9.71 4.73 6.63
N LEU A 18 10.44 4.61 5.52
CA LEU A 18 11.67 5.38 5.28
C LEU A 18 11.72 5.84 3.82
N VAL A 19 11.93 7.15 3.63
CA VAL A 19 12.27 7.77 2.35
C VAL A 19 13.71 8.28 2.46
N LYS A 20 14.62 7.72 1.67
CA LYS A 20 16.05 7.97 1.76
C LYS A 20 16.63 8.42 0.43
N LEU A 21 16.97 9.70 0.37
CA LEU A 21 17.79 10.27 -0.69
C LEU A 21 19.27 9.95 -0.42
N LEU A 22 19.97 9.45 -1.43
CA LEU A 22 21.41 9.22 -1.35
C LEU A 22 22.18 10.56 -1.30
N PRO A 23 23.35 10.61 -0.64
CA PRO A 23 24.12 11.86 -0.50
C PRO A 23 24.53 12.50 -1.83
N ASP A 24 24.68 11.71 -2.88
CA ASP A 24 25.07 12.12 -4.23
C ASP A 24 23.87 12.40 -5.16
N LEU A 25 22.64 12.38 -4.63
CA LEU A 25 21.39 12.54 -5.39
C LEU A 25 21.16 11.51 -6.51
N SER A 26 21.93 10.42 -6.54
CA SER A 26 21.84 9.41 -7.60
C SER A 26 20.57 8.57 -7.52
N ASN A 27 20.00 8.44 -6.32
CA ASN A 27 18.82 7.61 -6.10
C ASN A 27 17.97 8.05 -4.88
N LEU A 28 16.69 7.72 -4.94
CA LEU A 28 15.72 7.90 -3.86
C LEU A 28 15.11 6.53 -3.53
N TYR A 29 15.44 6.00 -2.36
CA TYR A 29 14.84 4.75 -1.88
C TYR A 29 13.61 5.04 -1.05
N THR A 30 12.61 4.17 -1.16
CA THR A 30 11.41 4.17 -0.34
C THR A 30 11.21 2.77 0.24
N SER A 31 10.74 2.68 1.48
CA SER A 31 10.45 1.41 2.13
C SER A 31 9.33 1.57 3.15
N HIS A 32 8.61 0.46 3.36
CA HIS A 32 7.52 0.35 4.32
C HIS A 32 7.58 -1.01 5.01
N VAL A 33 7.36 -1.04 6.33
CA VAL A 33 7.38 -2.24 7.16
C VAL A 33 6.10 -2.25 8.00
N THR A 34 5.13 -3.07 7.58
CA THR A 34 3.87 -3.24 8.30
C THR A 34 4.08 -3.97 9.61
N TRP A 35 3.48 -3.46 10.68
CA TRP A 35 3.32 -4.24 11.91
C TRP A 35 1.86 -4.65 12.01
N THR A 36 1.62 -5.95 12.04
CA THR A 36 0.29 -6.54 12.18
C THR A 36 0.41 -7.85 12.95
N SER A 37 -0.72 -8.44 13.35
CA SER A 37 -0.72 -9.75 14.01
C SER A 37 -0.05 -10.81 13.13
N TYR A 38 0.67 -11.74 13.74
CA TYR A 38 1.29 -12.86 13.04
C TYR A 38 0.29 -13.73 12.27
N GLN A 39 -0.98 -13.77 12.71
CA GLN A 39 -2.03 -14.47 11.98
C GLN A 39 -2.33 -13.86 10.60
N SER A 40 -1.95 -12.60 10.37
CA SER A 40 -2.11 -11.92 9.09
C SER A 40 -1.00 -12.29 8.10
N MET A 41 0.02 -13.06 8.47
CA MET A 41 1.20 -13.33 7.61
C MET A 41 0.94 -14.22 6.38
N LEU A 42 -0.31 -14.52 6.02
CA LEU A 42 -0.63 -15.07 4.71
C LEU A 42 -0.65 -13.93 3.68
N ARG A 43 0.43 -13.80 2.91
CA ARG A 43 0.70 -12.64 2.05
C ARG A 43 0.47 -12.92 0.57
N MET A 44 0.13 -11.88 -0.17
CA MET A 44 0.06 -11.89 -1.63
C MET A 44 0.57 -10.55 -2.18
N GLN A 45 1.63 -10.56 -2.97
CA GLN A 45 1.96 -9.41 -3.80
C GLN A 45 1.10 -9.43 -5.05
N LYS A 46 0.47 -8.29 -5.37
CA LYS A 46 -0.50 -8.17 -6.46
C LYS A 46 -0.03 -7.15 -7.46
N MET A 47 -0.28 -7.44 -8.74
CA MET A 47 -0.10 -6.52 -9.85
C MET A 47 -1.42 -6.40 -10.58
N TYR A 48 -2.01 -5.21 -10.56
CA TYR A 48 -3.22 -4.91 -11.30
C TYR A 48 -2.90 -4.16 -12.58
N VAL A 49 -3.63 -4.49 -13.64
CA VAL A 49 -3.66 -3.77 -14.92
C VAL A 49 -5.12 -3.51 -15.26
N LEU A 50 -5.63 -2.34 -14.85
CA LEU A 50 -7.04 -1.98 -14.93
C LEU A 50 -7.23 -0.90 -15.99
N ASN A 51 -7.96 -1.21 -17.05
CA ASN A 51 -8.23 -0.27 -18.14
C ASN A 51 -9.47 0.60 -17.84
N TYR A 52 -9.54 1.16 -16.63
CA TYR A 52 -10.61 2.07 -16.27
C TYR A 52 -10.44 3.42 -16.94
N ARG A 53 -11.56 4.05 -17.26
CA ARG A 53 -11.66 5.40 -17.81
C ARG A 53 -11.78 6.42 -16.69
N LEU A 54 -11.32 7.65 -16.93
CA LEU A 54 -11.37 8.74 -15.94
C LEU A 54 -12.80 9.11 -15.57
N SER A 55 -13.72 9.09 -16.53
CA SER A 55 -15.14 9.29 -16.33
C SER A 55 -15.94 8.57 -17.42
N PRO A 56 -17.27 8.36 -17.26
CA PRO A 56 -18.07 7.63 -18.24
C PRO A 56 -18.01 8.21 -19.67
N ASN A 57 -17.85 9.54 -19.78
CA ASN A 57 -17.82 10.26 -21.06
C ASN A 57 -16.41 10.62 -21.52
N ASN A 58 -15.37 10.08 -20.88
CA ASN A 58 -13.98 10.36 -21.20
C ASN A 58 -13.26 9.06 -21.56
N ASP A 59 -12.74 8.96 -22.79
CA ASP A 59 -12.01 7.78 -23.25
C ASP A 59 -10.58 7.68 -22.68
N ALA A 60 -10.09 8.72 -21.99
CA ALA A 60 -8.80 8.69 -21.33
C ALA A 60 -8.79 7.67 -20.18
N LEU A 61 -7.78 6.80 -20.18
CA LEU A 61 -7.54 5.86 -19.10
C LEU A 61 -7.08 6.57 -17.82
N ILE A 62 -7.36 5.96 -16.67
CA ILE A 62 -6.80 6.45 -15.41
C ILE A 62 -5.26 6.40 -15.45
N PRO A 63 -4.55 7.42 -14.94
CA PRO A 63 -3.08 7.44 -14.96
C PRO A 63 -2.45 6.25 -14.21
N GLY A 64 -3.06 5.84 -13.10
CA GLY A 64 -2.61 4.73 -12.24
C GLY A 64 -3.08 3.33 -12.69
N ARG A 65 -3.37 3.13 -13.98
CA ARG A 65 -3.92 1.87 -14.51
C ARG A 65 -3.09 0.63 -14.23
N LYS A 66 -1.78 0.77 -13.97
CA LYS A 66 -0.93 -0.34 -13.51
C LYS A 66 -0.42 -0.04 -12.12
N MET A 67 -0.59 -0.99 -11.20
CA MET A 67 -0.09 -0.86 -9.85
C MET A 67 0.37 -2.22 -9.30
N SER A 68 1.57 -2.25 -8.72
CA SER A 68 2.07 -3.38 -7.94
C SER A 68 2.02 -3.00 -6.47
N PHE A 69 1.45 -3.86 -5.62
CA PHE A 69 1.32 -3.57 -4.20
C PHE A 69 1.34 -4.82 -3.33
N THR A 70 1.71 -4.67 -2.06
CA THR A 70 1.63 -5.74 -1.07
C THR A 70 0.20 -5.92 -0.57
N SER A 71 -0.26 -7.14 -0.32
CA SER A 71 -1.65 -7.41 0.05
C SER A 71 -1.78 -8.79 0.73
N TYR A 72 -3.04 -9.21 0.91
CA TYR A 72 -3.49 -10.40 1.61
C TYR A 72 -4.57 -11.09 0.77
N PRO A 73 -4.78 -12.42 0.88
CA PRO A 73 -5.86 -13.10 0.17
C PRO A 73 -7.23 -12.46 0.47
N GLY A 74 -8.07 -12.27 -0.54
CA GLY A 74 -9.40 -11.66 -0.41
C GLY A 74 -9.44 -10.13 -0.33
N PHE A 75 -8.33 -9.46 -0.03
CA PHE A 75 -8.27 -8.00 -0.02
C PHE A 75 -8.05 -7.45 -1.43
N VAL A 76 -8.87 -6.50 -1.88
CA VAL A 76 -8.68 -5.89 -3.23
C VAL A 76 -7.66 -4.75 -3.24
N GLN A 77 -7.23 -4.31 -2.07
CA GLN A 77 -6.25 -3.24 -1.83
C GLN A 77 -5.10 -3.76 -0.96
N SER A 78 -4.08 -2.93 -0.76
CA SER A 78 -3.14 -3.10 0.33
C SER A 78 -3.81 -2.72 1.66
N THR A 79 -3.50 -3.46 2.72
CA THR A 79 -3.71 -2.99 4.10
C THR A 79 -2.38 -2.71 4.79
N ASP A 80 -1.27 -2.93 4.10
CA ASP A 80 0.03 -2.41 4.49
C ASP A 80 0.17 -0.96 4.07
N ASP A 81 -0.34 -0.66 2.87
CA ASP A 81 -0.09 0.52 2.06
C ASP A 81 1.38 0.62 1.60
N PHE A 82 1.71 -0.22 0.62
CA PHE A 82 2.90 -0.07 -0.21
C PHE A 82 2.57 -0.35 -1.68
N TYR A 83 2.53 0.71 -2.49
CA TYR A 83 2.15 0.69 -3.90
C TYR A 83 3.24 1.28 -4.78
N ILE A 84 3.48 0.66 -5.93
CA ILE A 84 4.26 1.22 -7.04
C ILE A 84 3.31 1.39 -8.21
N ILE A 85 3.11 2.63 -8.64
CA ILE A 85 2.05 3.01 -9.58
C ILE A 85 2.66 3.48 -10.91
N SER A 86 2.02 3.18 -12.04
CA SER A 86 2.47 3.61 -13.37
C SER A 86 2.59 5.12 -13.57
N THR A 87 2.04 5.92 -12.66
CA THR A 87 2.19 7.38 -12.62
C THR A 87 3.59 7.83 -12.16
N GLY A 88 4.44 6.90 -11.72
CA GLY A 88 5.71 7.20 -11.07
C GLY A 88 5.57 7.53 -9.58
N LEU A 89 4.36 7.37 -9.01
CA LEU A 89 4.11 7.53 -7.59
C LEU A 89 4.38 6.24 -6.82
N VAL A 90 4.89 6.41 -5.60
CA VAL A 90 4.95 5.36 -4.57
C VAL A 90 4.15 5.86 -3.38
N ALA A 91 3.28 5.01 -2.83
CA ALA A 91 2.40 5.32 -1.70
C ALA A 91 2.53 4.22 -0.65
#